data_AF-A0A7V5C7Q8-F1
#
_entry.id   AF-A0A7V5C7Q8-F1
#
_cell.length_a   1.000
_cell.length_b   1.000
_cell.length_c   1.000
_cell.angle_alpha   90.00
_cell.angle_beta   90.00
_cell.angle_gamma   90.00
#
_symmetry.space_group_name_H-M   'P 1'
#
loop_
_entity.id
_entity.type
_entity.pdbx_description
1 polymer ?
#
loop_
_entity_poly.entity_id
_entity_poly.type
_entity_poly.pdbx_seq_one_letter_code
_entity_poly.pdbx_strand_id
1 'polypeptide(L)'
;IRSDRAQNVRTEGLNLIRNRTGSTPHIVIVTAEPYPQRIASLALGTGDIDCVYHFALPELQAAASEQNNPAVLDMLDILVSGKRLRDISDLPFDLAI
;
A
#
# COMPACT_ATOMS: atom_id res chain seq x y z
N ILE A 1 -8.32 -3.00 7.55
CA ILE A 1 -7.16 -2.65 8.39
C ILE A 1 -7.47 -1.49 9.34
N ARG A 2 -7.54 -1.74 10.64
CA ARG A 2 -7.59 -0.65 11.64
C ARG A 2 -6.18 -0.08 11.84
N SER A 3 -6.08 1.18 12.27
CA SER A 3 -4.82 1.92 12.39
C SER A 3 -3.82 1.27 13.36
N ASP A 4 -4.30 0.62 14.42
CA ASP A 4 -3.48 -0.14 15.37
C ASP A 4 -2.76 -1.31 14.69
N ARG A 5 -3.46 -2.06 13.83
CA ARG A 5 -2.84 -3.17 13.08
C ARG A 5 -1.88 -2.69 12.00
N ALA A 6 -2.08 -1.49 11.45
CA ALA A 6 -1.15 -0.89 10.49
C ALA A 6 0.23 -0.63 11.10
N GLN A 7 0.30 -0.25 12.38
CA GLN A 7 1.57 0.03 13.06
C GLN A 7 2.40 -1.24 13.34
N ASN A 8 1.74 -2.38 13.56
CA ASN A 8 2.45 -3.66 13.73
C ASN A 8 3.24 -4.02 12.47
N VAL A 9 2.61 -3.89 11.29
CA VAL A 9 3.26 -4.21 10.02
C VAL A 9 4.49 -3.31 9.77
N ARG A 10 4.40 -2.03 10.12
CA ARG A 10 5.54 -1.09 10.05
C ARG A 10 6.68 -1.50 10.98
N THR A 11 6.33 -1.92 12.19
CA THR A 11 7.32 -2.37 13.19
C THR A 11 8.04 -3.63 12.71
N GLU A 12 7.31 -4.56 12.09
CA GLU A 12 7.90 -5.77 11.47
C GLU A 12 8.85 -5.42 10.33
N GLY A 13 8.44 -4.53 9.41
CA GLY A 13 9.30 -4.04 8.32
C GLY A 13 10.58 -3.37 8.83
N LEU A 14 10.45 -2.46 9.80
CA LEU A 14 11.59 -1.81 10.44
C LEU A 14 12.52 -2.81 11.14
N ASN A 15 11.98 -3.87 11.74
CA ASN A 15 12.80 -4.91 12.37
C ASN A 15 13.60 -5.71 11.34
N LEU A 16 13.03 -6.01 10.18
CA LEU A 16 13.75 -6.63 9.06
C LEU A 16 14.88 -5.72 8.56
N ILE A 17 14.60 -4.43 8.39
CA ILE A 17 15.59 -3.44 7.96
C ILE A 17 16.74 -3.33 8.97
N ARG A 18 16.43 -3.25 10.28
CA ARG A 18 17.43 -3.04 11.33
C ARG A 18 18.36 -4.24 11.55
N ASN A 19 17.84 -5.45 11.41
CA ASN A 19 18.59 -6.67 11.77
C ASN A 19 19.15 -7.43 10.57
N ARG A 20 18.97 -6.92 9.34
CA ARG A 20 19.52 -7.59 8.14
C ARG A 20 21.04 -7.56 8.13
N THR A 21 21.63 -8.60 7.54
CA THR A 21 23.01 -8.57 7.04
C THR A 21 22.94 -8.71 5.51
N GLY A 22 23.39 -7.69 4.78
CA GLY A 22 23.28 -7.62 3.32
C GLY A 22 22.12 -6.73 2.82
N SER A 23 21.66 -6.99 1.60
CA SER A 23 20.57 -6.22 0.97
C SER A 23 19.26 -6.36 1.73
N THR A 24 18.46 -5.29 1.74
CA THR A 24 17.11 -5.33 2.31
C THR A 24 16.24 -6.26 1.46
N PRO A 25 15.44 -7.18 2.06
CA PRO A 25 14.43 -7.90 1.32
C PRO A 25 13.33 -6.93 0.83
N HIS A 26 12.54 -7.35 -0.14
CA HIS A 26 11.31 -6.64 -0.51
C HIS A 26 10.32 -6.65 0.68
N ILE A 27 9.90 -5.47 1.13
CA ILE A 27 8.95 -5.29 2.24
C ILE A 27 7.69 -4.65 1.68
N VAL A 28 6.69 -5.48 1.43
CA VAL A 28 5.44 -5.09 0.77
C VAL A 28 4.22 -5.45 1.61
N ILE A 29 3.10 -4.80 1.31
CA ILE A 29 1.80 -5.13 1.92
C ILE A 29 0.81 -5.47 0.82
N VAL A 30 0.08 -6.57 0.97
CA VAL A 30 -1.10 -6.87 0.14
C VAL A 30 -2.36 -6.67 0.99
N THR A 31 -3.35 -5.96 0.46
CA THR A 31 -4.58 -5.63 1.19
C THR A 31 -5.83 -5.73 0.33
N ALA A 32 -6.95 -6.04 0.98
CA ALA A 32 -8.31 -5.97 0.42
C ALA A 32 -9.15 -4.90 1.12
N GLU A 33 -8.48 -3.84 1.61
CA GLU A 33 -9.11 -2.74 2.32
C GLU A 33 -9.91 -1.84 1.36
N PRO A 34 -11.24 -1.69 1.49
CA PRO A 34 -12.04 -0.94 0.53
C PRO A 34 -12.00 0.59 0.73
N TYR A 35 -11.51 1.09 1.87
CA TYR A 35 -11.50 2.53 2.14
C TYR A 35 -10.12 3.15 1.87
N PRO A 36 -9.99 4.07 0.89
CA PRO A 36 -8.70 4.67 0.53
C PRO A 36 -7.97 5.35 1.69
N GLN A 37 -8.70 5.99 2.61
CA GLN A 37 -8.10 6.58 3.82
C GLN A 37 -7.41 5.55 4.72
N ARG A 38 -7.92 4.31 4.78
CA ARG A 38 -7.32 3.23 5.56
C ARG A 38 -6.13 2.63 4.83
N ILE A 39 -6.18 2.53 3.50
CA ILE A 39 -5.02 2.18 2.68
C ILE A 39 -3.90 3.21 2.87
N ALA A 40 -4.26 4.51 2.87
CA ALA A 40 -3.31 5.60 3.06
C ALA A 40 -2.54 5.49 4.38
N SER A 41 -3.16 5.00 5.45
CA SER A 41 -2.47 4.78 6.74
C SER A 41 -1.31 3.77 6.65
N LEU A 42 -1.33 2.88 5.65
CA LEU A 42 -0.27 1.91 5.35
C LEU A 42 0.71 2.48 4.31
N ALA A 43 0.17 3.07 3.25
CA ALA A 43 0.92 3.47 2.07
C ALA A 43 1.69 4.79 2.26
N LEU A 44 1.13 5.72 3.03
CA LEU A 44 1.77 7.00 3.35
C LEU A 44 2.75 6.82 4.51
N GLY A 45 4.04 6.89 4.21
CA GLY A 45 5.13 6.71 5.16
C GLY A 45 6.42 6.50 4.40
N THR A 46 7.56 6.69 5.06
CA THR A 46 8.87 6.71 4.40
C THR A 46 9.78 5.63 4.96
N GLY A 47 10.16 4.67 4.12
CA GLY A 47 11.34 3.81 4.32
C GLY A 47 11.11 2.50 5.08
N ASP A 48 9.90 2.21 5.55
CA ASP A 48 9.53 0.97 6.23
C ASP A 48 8.75 -0.01 5.35
N ILE A 49 8.08 0.50 4.31
CA ILE A 49 7.31 -0.27 3.33
C ILE A 49 7.64 0.26 1.93
N ASP A 50 8.04 -0.65 1.04
CA ASP A 50 8.39 -0.34 -0.34
C ASP A 50 7.14 0.09 -1.12
N CYS A 51 6.09 -0.76 -1.10
CA CYS A 51 4.82 -0.49 -1.76
C CYS A 51 3.65 -1.25 -1.10
N VAL A 52 2.43 -0.73 -1.28
CA VAL A 52 1.18 -1.43 -0.94
C VAL A 52 0.51 -1.88 -2.24
N TYR A 53 0.00 -3.10 -2.25
CA TYR A 53 -0.71 -3.70 -3.38
C TYR A 53 -2.16 -3.96 -2.98
N HIS A 54 -3.10 -3.50 -3.78
CA HIS A 54 -4.51 -3.80 -3.60
C HIS A 54 -4.90 -5.01 -4.45
N PHE A 55 -5.70 -5.93 -3.89
CA PHE A 55 -6.07 -7.18 -4.57
C PHE A 55 -6.99 -7.00 -5.80
N ALA A 56 -7.63 -5.83 -5.90
CA ALA A 56 -8.62 -5.47 -6.93
C ALA A 56 -8.57 -3.94 -7.15
N LEU A 57 -7.40 -3.41 -7.53
CA LEU A 57 -7.22 -1.96 -7.64
C LEU A 57 -8.13 -1.33 -8.73
N PRO A 58 -8.28 -1.92 -9.93
CA PRO A 58 -9.15 -1.37 -10.96
C PRO A 58 -10.62 -1.27 -10.49
N GLU A 59 -11.11 -2.30 -9.80
CA GLU A 59 -12.47 -2.34 -9.27
C GLU A 59 -12.66 -1.29 -8.17
N LEU A 60 -11.66 -1.08 -7.31
CA LEU A 60 -11.69 -0.04 -6.29
C LEU A 60 -11.74 1.36 -6.92
N GLN A 61 -10.97 1.60 -7.97
CA GLN A 61 -10.98 2.88 -8.70
C GLN A 61 -12.33 3.11 -9.39
N ALA A 62 -12.90 2.10 -10.04
CA ALA A 62 -14.22 2.17 -10.64
C ALA A 62 -15.29 2.48 -9.58
N ALA A 63 -15.31 1.73 -8.48
CA ALA A 63 -16.26 1.96 -7.39
C ALA A 63 -16.12 3.34 -6.75
N ALA A 64 -14.90 3.86 -6.60
CA ALA A 64 -14.67 5.21 -6.11
C ALA A 64 -15.15 6.28 -7.09
N SER A 65 -15.05 6.04 -8.41
CA SER A 65 -15.50 6.97 -9.45
C SER A 65 -17.01 7.14 -9.51
N GLU A 66 -17.75 6.11 -9.09
CA GLU A 66 -19.21 6.14 -8.99
C GLU A 66 -19.70 6.83 -7.71
N GLN A 67 -18.81 7.07 -6.73
CA GLN A 67 -19.19 7.80 -5.54
C GLN A 67 -19.18 9.31 -5.77
N ASN A 68 -20.20 10.00 -5.28
CA ASN A 68 -20.26 11.47 -5.26
C ASN A 68 -19.38 12.06 -4.14
N ASN A 69 -18.14 11.56 -4.00
CA ASN A 69 -17.18 11.97 -2.98
C ASN A 69 -15.78 12.15 -3.58
N PRO A 70 -15.45 13.36 -4.07
CA PRO A 70 -14.17 13.65 -4.71
C PRO A 70 -12.96 13.32 -3.83
N ALA A 71 -13.07 13.51 -2.50
CA ALA A 71 -11.96 13.26 -1.58
C ALA A 71 -11.51 11.79 -1.55
N VAL A 72 -12.40 10.85 -1.88
CA VAL A 72 -12.07 9.42 -1.98
C VAL A 72 -11.21 9.15 -3.21
N LEU A 73 -11.60 9.74 -4.34
CA LEU A 73 -10.87 9.62 -5.60
C LEU A 73 -9.51 10.32 -5.53
N ASP A 74 -9.48 11.55 -5.02
CA ASP A 74 -8.24 12.32 -4.86
C ASP A 74 -7.23 11.56 -3.99
N MET A 75 -7.70 10.91 -2.90
CA MET A 75 -6.84 10.08 -2.06
C MET A 75 -6.30 8.86 -2.82
N LEU A 76 -7.12 8.17 -3.61
CA LEU A 76 -6.64 7.06 -4.44
C LEU A 76 -5.62 7.52 -5.47
N ASP A 77 -5.89 8.63 -6.15
CA ASP A 77 -4.99 9.17 -7.16
C ASP A 77 -3.64 9.56 -6.56
N ILE A 78 -3.62 10.24 -5.41
CA ILE A 78 -2.37 10.55 -4.69
C ILE A 78 -1.56 9.27 -4.41
N LEU A 79 -2.21 8.19 -3.97
CA LEU A 79 -1.53 6.94 -3.65
C LEU A 79 -0.97 6.23 -4.89
N VAL A 80 -1.77 6.17 -5.97
CA VAL A 80 -1.41 5.48 -7.22
C VAL A 80 -0.36 6.26 -7.98
N SER A 81 -0.60 7.55 -8.23
CA SER A 81 0.33 8.45 -8.91
C SER A 81 1.64 8.63 -8.13
N GLY A 82 1.58 8.55 -6.80
CA GLY A 82 2.75 8.52 -5.92
C GLY A 82 3.49 7.17 -5.90
N LYS A 83 3.05 6.15 -6.65
CA LYS A 83 3.58 4.78 -6.66
C LYS A 83 3.59 4.11 -5.27
N ARG A 84 2.73 4.56 -4.36
CA ARG A 84 2.57 4.01 -3.01
C ARG A 84 1.50 2.92 -2.94
N LEU A 85 0.57 2.92 -3.89
CA LEU A 85 -0.45 1.90 -4.10
C LEU A 85 -0.38 1.38 -5.54
N ARG A 86 -0.35 0.05 -5.72
CA ARG A 86 -0.34 -0.64 -7.01
C ARG A 86 -1.34 -1.79 -7.05
N ASP A 87 -1.58 -2.36 -8.22
CA ASP A 87 -2.42 -3.54 -8.35
C ASP A 87 -1.63 -4.80 -7.98
N ILE A 88 -2.29 -5.81 -7.42
CA ILE A 88 -1.64 -7.08 -7.07
C ILE A 88 -0.96 -7.76 -8.27
N SER A 89 -1.44 -7.51 -9.49
CA SER A 89 -0.80 -8.01 -10.71
C SER A 89 0.59 -7.42 -10.99
N ASP A 90 0.93 -6.28 -10.39
CA ASP A 90 2.27 -5.68 -10.49
C ASP A 90 3.30 -6.39 -9.59
N LEU A 91 2.86 -7.01 -8.50
CA LEU A 91 3.73 -7.58 -7.47
C LEU A 91 4.73 -8.63 -8.02
N PRO A 92 4.35 -9.60 -8.88
CA PRO A 92 5.31 -10.56 -9.41
C PRO A 92 6.47 -9.93 -10.20
N PHE A 93 6.19 -8.82 -10.90
CA PHE A 93 7.21 -8.09 -11.66
C PHE A 93 8.11 -7.27 -10.75
N ASP A 94 7.52 -6.63 -9.73
CA ASP A 94 8.27 -5.85 -8.73
C ASP A 94 9.15 -6.74 -7.82
N LEU A 95 8.86 -8.04 -7.69
CA LEU A 95 9.71 -8.99 -6.97
C LEU A 95 10.86 -9.56 -7.80
N ALA A 96 10.85 -9.36 -9.12
CA ALA A 96 11.81 -9.94 -10.05
C ALA A 96 13.03 -9.03 -10.34
N ILE A 97 13.11 -7.87 -9.68
CA ILE A 97 14.19 -6.87 -9.81
C ILE A 97 15.24 -6.98 -8.71
#